data_AF-A0A1G4JE81-F1
#
_entry.id   AF-A0A1G4JE81-F1
#
_cell.length_a   1.000
_cell.length_b   1.000
_cell.length_c   1.000
_cell.angle_alpha   90.00
_cell.angle_beta   90.00
_cell.angle_gamma   90.00
#
_symmetry.space_group_name_H-M   'P 1'
#
loop_
_entity.id
_entity.type
_entity.pdbx_description
1 polymer ?
#
loop_
_entity_poly.entity_id
_entity_poly.type
_entity_poly.pdbx_seq_one_letter_code
_entity_poly.pdbx_strand_id
1 'polypeptide(L)'
;MSEVTLVSKNNVEVTISREAASVSPVLRSMLSSPFIEQQENKIELKDIDSNVLQKVVEYLEYHQKYITVSENEDIPEFEVPTEMSLELLLVADYLNI
;
A
#
# COMPACT_ATOMS: atom_id res chain seq x y z
N MET A 1 -17.23 6.09 -0.32
CA MET A 1 -15.77 5.93 -0.27
C MET A 1 -15.51 4.47 0.06
N SER A 2 -14.86 3.74 -0.83
CA SER A 2 -14.51 2.34 -0.57
C SER A 2 -13.13 2.33 0.08
N GLU A 3 -13.03 1.80 1.29
CA GLU A 3 -11.77 1.57 2.00
C GLU A 3 -11.41 0.09 1.89
N VAL A 4 -10.11 -0.20 2.01
CA VAL A 4 -9.59 -1.56 1.96
C VAL A 4 -8.66 -1.78 3.14
N THR A 5 -8.72 -2.96 3.74
CA THR A 5 -7.94 -3.30 4.93
C THR A 5 -6.80 -4.23 4.53
N LEU A 6 -5.56 -3.77 4.65
CA LEU A 6 -4.37 -4.59 4.46
C LEU A 6 -3.95 -5.19 5.81
N VAL A 7 -3.71 -6.49 5.85
CA VAL A 7 -3.25 -7.19 7.06
C VAL A 7 -1.84 -7.68 6.85
N SER A 8 -0.92 -7.24 7.69
CA SER A 8 0.45 -7.74 7.71
C SER A 8 0.54 -9.13 8.33
N LYS A 9 1.71 -9.76 8.15
CA LYS A 9 2.11 -11.03 8.77
C LYS A 9 1.86 -11.08 10.29
N ASN A 10 2.09 -9.99 11.02
CA ASN A 10 1.88 -9.94 12.47
C ASN A 10 0.43 -9.62 12.86
N ASN A 11 -0.54 -9.80 11.96
CA ASN A 11 -1.96 -9.49 12.16
C ASN A 11 -2.22 -7.99 12.45
N VAL A 12 -1.32 -7.10 12.04
CA VAL A 12 -1.59 -5.65 12.10
C VAL A 12 -2.41 -5.28 10.88
N GLU A 13 -3.58 -4.71 11.13
CA GLU A 13 -4.54 -4.25 10.13
C GLU A 13 -4.33 -2.76 9.87
N VAL A 14 -4.22 -2.39 8.60
CA VAL A 14 -4.05 -1.01 8.15
C VAL A 14 -5.08 -0.71 7.08
N THR A 15 -5.91 0.30 7.32
CA THR A 15 -6.98 0.68 6.39
C THR A 15 -6.51 1.82 5.49
N ILE A 16 -6.70 1.66 4.18
CA ILE A 16 -6.38 2.68 3.18
C ILE A 16 -7.53 2.90 2.22
N SER A 17 -7.55 4.06 1.56
CA SER A 17 -8.52 4.33 0.50
C SER A 17 -8.32 3.39 -0.69
N ARG A 18 -9.41 2.90 -1.31
CA ARG A 18 -9.34 2.04 -2.51
C ARG A 18 -8.60 2.72 -3.67
N GLU A 19 -8.64 4.04 -3.72
CA GLU A 19 -7.89 4.82 -4.71
C GLU A 19 -6.38 4.76 -4.47
N ALA A 20 -5.91 4.93 -3.23
CA ALA A 20 -4.52 4.69 -2.84
C ALA A 20 -4.11 3.24 -3.12
N ALA A 21 -4.95 2.27 -2.76
CA ALA A 21 -4.69 0.87 -3.04
C ALA A 21 -4.63 0.57 -4.55
N SER A 22 -5.39 1.31 -5.37
CA SER A 22 -5.38 1.16 -6.83
C SER A 22 -4.12 1.70 -7.51
N VAL A 23 -3.28 2.46 -6.80
CA VAL A 23 -1.93 2.81 -7.27
C VAL A 23 -1.14 1.53 -7.55
N SER A 24 -1.25 0.52 -6.67
CA SER A 24 -0.69 -0.81 -6.91
C SER A 24 -1.63 -1.61 -7.84
N PRO A 25 -1.17 -2.02 -9.03
CA PRO A 25 -1.96 -2.88 -9.92
C PRO A 25 -2.20 -4.27 -9.31
N VAL A 26 -1.31 -4.73 -8.42
CA VAL A 26 -1.44 -5.99 -7.72
C VAL A 26 -2.55 -5.94 -6.68
N LEU A 27 -2.56 -4.91 -5.82
CA LEU A 27 -3.66 -4.71 -4.87
C LEU A 27 -4.98 -4.51 -5.61
N ARG A 28 -4.99 -3.70 -6.68
CA ARG A 28 -6.17 -3.52 -7.54
C ARG A 28 -6.70 -4.84 -8.08
N SER A 29 -5.81 -5.71 -8.56
CA SER A 29 -6.19 -7.03 -9.09
C SER A 29 -6.72 -7.95 -8.00
N MET A 30 -6.11 -7.91 -6.80
CA MET A 30 -6.60 -8.66 -5.64
C MET A 30 -8.00 -8.19 -5.21
N LEU A 31 -8.24 -6.88 -5.18
CA LEU A 31 -9.55 -6.29 -4.85
C LEU A 31 -10.62 -6.57 -5.90
N SER A 32 -10.23 -6.69 -7.17
CA SER A 32 -11.12 -7.08 -8.27
C SER A 32 -11.32 -8.60 -8.36
N SER A 33 -10.69 -9.38 -7.49
CA SER A 33 -10.86 -10.82 -7.47
C SER A 33 -12.20 -11.17 -6.80
N PRO A 34 -13.03 -12.06 -7.39
CA PRO A 34 -14.39 -12.34 -6.92
C PRO A 34 -14.44 -12.92 -5.50
N PHE A 35 -13.31 -13.43 -4.99
CA PHE A 35 -13.18 -13.90 -3.61
C PHE A 35 -13.17 -12.78 -2.57
N ILE A 36 -12.61 -11.60 -2.89
CA ILE A 36 -12.50 -10.49 -1.94
C ILE A 36 -13.76 -9.62 -1.90
N GLU A 37 -14.48 -9.51 -3.04
CA GLU A 37 -15.76 -8.80 -3.09
C GLU A 37 -16.84 -9.40 -2.17
N GLN A 38 -16.74 -10.69 -1.84
CA GLN A 38 -17.72 -11.37 -0.98
C GLN A 38 -17.45 -11.23 0.53
N GLN A 39 -16.26 -10.78 0.94
CA GLN A 39 -15.79 -10.98 2.32
C GLN A 39 -14.97 -9.83 2.92
N GLU A 40 -15.35 -8.56 2.66
CA GLU A 40 -14.90 -7.36 3.43
C GLU A 40 -13.70 -6.54 2.89
N ASN A 41 -13.36 -6.56 1.58
CA ASN A 41 -12.27 -5.72 1.02
C ASN A 41 -10.94 -5.83 1.79
N LYS A 42 -10.66 -7.02 2.33
CA LYS A 42 -9.53 -7.30 3.20
C LYS A 42 -8.48 -8.12 2.44
N ILE A 43 -7.22 -7.66 2.47
CA ILE A 43 -6.09 -8.35 1.84
C ILE A 43 -5.11 -8.78 2.91
N GLU A 44 -4.87 -10.08 3.02
CA GLU A 44 -3.87 -10.63 3.93
C GLU A 44 -2.51 -10.77 3.23
N LEU A 45 -1.53 -9.99 3.70
CA LEU A 45 -0.14 -9.98 3.26
C LEU A 45 0.71 -10.71 4.28
N LYS A 46 0.70 -12.05 4.21
CA LYS A 46 1.34 -12.95 5.18
C LYS A 46 2.87 -12.95 5.11
N ASP A 47 3.43 -12.43 4.03
CA ASP A 47 4.88 -12.32 3.81
C ASP A 47 5.44 -10.95 4.19
N ILE A 48 4.57 -9.98 4.51
CA ILE A 48 4.97 -8.59 4.75
C ILE A 48 4.87 -8.28 6.23
N ASP A 49 5.98 -7.91 6.84
CA ASP A 49 6.02 -7.45 8.23
C ASP A 49 5.34 -6.07 8.41
N SER A 50 4.82 -5.81 9.60
CA SER A 50 3.94 -4.65 9.86
C SER A 50 4.64 -3.30 9.68
N ASN A 51 5.94 -3.25 10.00
CA ASN A 51 6.80 -2.08 9.77
C ASN A 51 6.90 -1.73 8.29
N VAL A 52 7.12 -2.74 7.43
CA VAL A 52 7.21 -2.56 5.98
C VAL A 52 5.85 -2.18 5.43
N LEU A 53 4.77 -2.85 5.88
CA LEU A 53 3.41 -2.54 5.45
C LEU A 53 3.03 -1.08 5.75
N GLN A 54 3.37 -0.56 6.94
CA GLN A 54 3.11 0.83 7.28
C GLN A 54 3.81 1.80 6.33
N LYS A 55 5.09 1.54 5.99
CA LYS A 55 5.83 2.37 5.04
C LYS A 55 5.27 2.29 3.62
N VAL A 56 4.83 1.11 3.18
CA VAL A 56 4.16 0.93 1.89
C VAL A 56 2.86 1.73 1.84
N VAL A 57 2.04 1.64 2.89
CA VAL A 57 0.79 2.40 2.99
C VAL A 57 1.05 3.90 2.96
N GLU A 58 2.02 4.38 3.74
CA GLU A 58 2.45 5.77 3.75
C GLU A 58 2.89 6.21 2.34
N TYR A 59 3.64 5.37 1.62
CA TYR A 59 4.04 5.64 0.24
C TYR A 59 2.86 5.63 -0.74
N LEU A 60 1.89 4.73 -0.60
CA LEU A 60 0.71 4.68 -1.48
C LEU A 60 -0.15 5.94 -1.33
N GLU A 61 -0.39 6.38 -0.09
CA GLU A 61 -1.13 7.63 0.18
C GLU A 61 -0.34 8.84 -0.29
N TYR A 62 0.96 8.87 -0.03
CA TYR A 62 1.86 9.91 -0.53
C TYR A 62 1.82 9.97 -2.06
N HIS A 63 2.03 8.85 -2.75
CA HIS A 63 2.01 8.77 -4.20
C HIS A 63 0.66 9.21 -4.76
N GLN A 64 -0.45 8.74 -4.17
CA GLN A 64 -1.80 9.16 -4.57
C GLN A 64 -2.02 10.66 -4.37
N LYS A 65 -1.53 11.22 -3.26
CA LYS A 65 -1.66 12.63 -2.96
C LYS A 65 -0.86 13.45 -3.97
N TYR A 66 0.41 13.11 -4.18
CA TYR A 66 1.38 13.87 -4.99
C TYR A 66 1.28 13.65 -6.51
N ILE A 67 0.75 12.51 -6.99
CA ILE A 67 0.58 12.23 -8.43
C ILE A 67 -0.41 13.18 -9.12
N THR A 68 -1.35 13.76 -8.36
CA THR A 68 -2.35 14.71 -8.89
C THR A 68 -1.99 16.16 -8.66
N VAL A 69 -0.97 16.44 -7.85
CA VAL A 69 -0.56 17.81 -7.52
C VAL A 69 0.29 18.35 -8.68
N SER A 70 0.00 19.58 -9.08
CA SER A 70 0.76 20.26 -10.13
C SER A 70 2.21 20.49 -9.68
N GLU A 71 3.15 20.59 -10.63
CA GLU A 71 4.62 20.78 -10.44
C GLU A 71 5.07 21.93 -9.51
N ASN A 72 4.14 22.69 -8.91
CA ASN A 72 4.39 23.87 -8.08
C ASN A 72 4.19 23.62 -6.57
N GLU A 73 3.92 22.39 -6.12
CA GLU A 73 3.85 22.07 -4.69
C GLU A 73 5.12 21.37 -4.20
N ASP A 74 5.57 21.75 -3.00
CA ASP A 74 6.70 21.12 -2.31
C ASP A 74 6.34 19.68 -1.92
N ILE A 75 7.00 18.75 -2.61
CA ILE A 75 6.90 17.31 -2.40
C ILE A 75 7.85 16.94 -1.23
N PRO A 76 7.35 16.49 -0.07
CA PRO A 76 8.19 16.20 1.09
C PRO A 76 9.04 14.94 0.86
N GLU A 77 10.27 14.94 1.36
CA GLU A 77 11.17 13.80 1.17
C GLU A 77 10.65 12.55 1.90
N PHE A 78 10.55 11.42 1.19
CA PHE A 78 10.13 10.15 1.80
C PHE A 78 11.35 9.42 2.36
N GLU A 79 11.59 9.59 3.66
CA GLU A 79 12.70 8.93 4.35
C GLU A 79 12.40 7.45 4.59
N VAL A 80 13.26 6.59 4.04
CA VAL A 80 13.24 5.13 4.24
C VAL A 80 14.46 4.72 5.07
N PRO A 81 14.27 4.05 6.21
CA PRO A 81 15.37 3.51 6.99
C PRO A 81 16.16 2.46 6.19
N THR A 82 17.49 2.54 6.24
CA THR A 82 18.37 1.62 5.51
C THR A 82 18.13 0.16 5.90
N GLU A 83 17.79 -0.08 7.17
CA GLU A 83 17.58 -1.42 7.72
C GLU A 83 16.38 -2.15 7.09
N MET A 84 15.34 -1.43 6.66
CA MET A 84 14.15 -1.99 6.00
C MET A 84 14.14 -1.78 4.48
N SER A 85 15.17 -1.16 3.92
CA SER A 85 15.20 -0.78 2.50
C SER A 85 15.13 -2.00 1.57
N LEU A 86 15.75 -3.12 1.95
CA LEU A 86 15.73 -4.36 1.16
C LEU A 86 14.35 -5.00 1.15
N GLU A 87 13.71 -5.12 2.31
CA GLU A 87 12.36 -5.68 2.43
C GLU A 87 11.34 -4.80 1.72
N LEU A 88 11.44 -3.46 1.92
CA LEU A 88 10.57 -2.51 1.24
C LEU A 88 10.72 -2.61 -0.28
N LEU A 89 11.94 -2.77 -0.80
CA LEU A 89 12.17 -2.95 -2.24
C LEU A 89 11.52 -4.21 -2.79
N LEU A 90 11.64 -5.34 -2.07
CA LEU A 90 11.00 -6.61 -2.46
C LEU A 90 9.48 -6.48 -2.47
N VAL A 91 8.93 -5.79 -1.47
CA VAL A 91 7.49 -5.56 -1.37
C VAL A 91 7.00 -4.57 -2.43
N ALA A 92 7.77 -3.52 -2.71
CA ALA A 92 7.47 -2.56 -3.76
C ALA A 92 7.44 -3.24 -5.14
N ASP A 93 8.42 -4.10 -5.43
CA ASP A 93 8.44 -4.92 -6.65
C ASP A 93 7.25 -5.88 -6.71
N TYR A 94 6.96 -6.58 -5.60
CA TYR A 94 5.79 -7.47 -5.49
C TYR A 94 4.48 -6.73 -5.73
N LEU A 95 4.33 -5.51 -5.20
CA LEU A 95 3.14 -4.68 -5.36
C LEU A 95 3.15 -3.85 -6.66
N ASN A 96 4.24 -3.87 -7.43
CA ASN A 96 4.45 -3.07 -8.63
C ASN A 96 4.26 -1.56 -8.40
N ILE A 97 5.00 -0.98 -7.45
CA ILE A 97 4.95 0.45 -7.08
C ILE A 97 6.34 1.08 -6.95
#